data_AF-A0AAP5WES8-F1
#
_entry.id   AF-A0AAP5WES8-F1
#
_cell.length_a   1.000
_cell.length_b   1.000
_cell.length_c   1.000
_cell.angle_alpha   90.00
_cell.angle_beta   90.00
_cell.angle_gamma   90.00
#
_symmetry.space_group_name_H-M   'P 1'
#
loop_
_entity.id
_entity.type
_entity.pdbx_description
1 polymer ?
#
loop_
_entity_poly.entity_id
_entity_poly.type
_entity_poly.pdbx_seq_one_letter_code
_entity_poly.pdbx_strand_id
1 'polypeptide(L)'
;MSLMIQVSWQGRMTTSLPTTDSEVARWVAHDRPEIVRAQTADGTAYRPDAAQVLAFMQAQAHLAQMLRFQYAAAHGLVPAHAGAVLTAA
;
A
#
# COMPACT_ATOMS: atom_id res chain seq x y z
N MET A 1 22.51 -17.58 -33.82
CA MET A 1 21.07 -17.37 -33.53
C MET A 1 20.89 -17.48 -32.03
N SER A 2 20.53 -16.40 -31.35
CA SER A 2 20.32 -16.41 -29.90
C SER A 2 18.90 -16.88 -29.59
N LEU A 3 18.79 -17.89 -28.73
CA LEU A 3 17.51 -18.41 -28.24
C LEU A 3 16.84 -17.34 -27.36
N MET A 4 15.64 -16.89 -27.74
CA MET A 4 14.84 -15.99 -26.90
C MET A 4 13.97 -16.83 -25.97
N ILE A 5 14.23 -16.77 -24.67
CA ILE A 5 13.44 -17.47 -23.65
C ILE A 5 12.43 -16.48 -23.08
N GLN A 6 11.14 -16.73 -23.35
CA GLN A 6 10.04 -16.00 -22.75
C GLN A 6 9.63 -16.71 -21.45
N VAL A 7 9.69 -16.00 -20.33
CA VAL A 7 9.29 -16.51 -19.02
C VAL A 7 7.96 -15.87 -18.63
N SER A 8 7.00 -16.69 -18.22
CA SER A 8 5.70 -16.25 -17.69
C SER A 8 5.56 -16.70 -16.24
N TRP A 9 5.07 -15.82 -15.37
CA TRP A 9 4.73 -16.17 -14.00
C TRP A 9 3.53 -17.13 -14.01
N GLN A 10 3.74 -18.37 -13.56
CA GLN A 10 2.74 -19.41 -13.44
C GLN A 10 2.30 -19.68 -11.98
N GLY A 11 1.34 -18.90 -11.48
CA GLY A 11 0.61 -19.22 -10.25
C GLY A 11 -0.19 -18.07 -9.67
N ARG A 12 -0.82 -18.31 -8.52
CA ARG A 12 -1.87 -17.46 -7.97
C ARG A 12 -1.22 -16.35 -7.14
N MET A 13 -1.31 -15.09 -7.57
CA MET A 13 -1.06 -13.95 -6.68
C MET A 13 -2.07 -14.03 -5.53
N THR A 14 -1.64 -14.55 -4.38
CA THR A 14 -2.40 -14.35 -3.15
C THR A 14 -1.94 -13.00 -2.61
N THR A 15 -2.71 -11.95 -2.87
CA THR A 15 -2.51 -10.61 -2.30
C THR A 15 -2.76 -10.56 -0.78
N SER A 16 -2.88 -11.72 -0.13
CA SER A 16 -2.92 -11.89 1.31
C SER A 16 -1.55 -11.61 1.91
N LEU A 17 -1.16 -10.34 1.90
CA LEU A 17 -0.16 -9.84 2.83
C LEU A 17 -0.65 -10.19 4.25
N PRO A 18 0.24 -10.62 5.18
CA PRO A 18 -0.12 -10.89 6.57
C PRO A 18 -0.34 -9.56 7.32
N THR A 19 -1.29 -8.75 6.84
CA THR A 19 -1.62 -7.42 7.36
C THR A 19 -3.11 -7.21 7.28
N THR A 20 -3.64 -6.50 8.27
CA THR A 20 -5.02 -6.01 8.27
C THR A 20 -5.07 -4.54 7.88
N ASP A 21 -6.24 -4.08 7.38
CA ASP A 21 -6.46 -2.66 7.08
C ASP A 21 -6.31 -1.79 8.32
N SER A 22 -6.67 -2.33 9.49
CA SER A 22 -6.51 -1.66 10.78
C SER A 22 -5.04 -1.41 11.14
N GLU A 23 -4.14 -2.35 10.83
CA GLU A 23 -2.69 -2.17 11.03
C GLU A 23 -2.13 -1.12 10.08
N VAL A 24 -2.50 -1.20 8.80
CA VAL A 24 -2.10 -0.22 7.79
C VAL A 24 -2.60 1.17 8.17
N ALA A 25 -3.86 1.30 8.61
CA ALA A 25 -4.43 2.58 9.00
C ALA A 25 -3.74 3.20 10.23
N ARG A 26 -3.38 2.38 11.22
CA ARG A 26 -2.59 2.84 12.38
C ARG A 26 -1.20 3.32 11.97
N TRP A 27 -0.52 2.55 11.13
CA TRP A 27 0.80 2.91 10.59
C TRP A 27 0.74 4.22 9.79
N VAL A 28 -0.27 4.41 8.92
CA VAL A 28 -0.46 5.68 8.20
C VAL A 28 -0.70 6.84 9.16
N ALA A 29 -1.59 6.70 10.14
CA ALA A 29 -1.90 7.81 11.05
C ALA A 29 -0.74 8.20 11.98
N HIS A 30 0.10 7.23 12.36
CA HIS A 30 1.17 7.42 13.35
C HIS A 30 2.55 7.61 12.71
N ASP A 31 2.97 6.66 11.87
CA ASP A 31 4.33 6.54 11.32
C ASP A 31 4.49 7.22 9.95
N ARG A 32 3.40 7.33 9.18
CA ARG A 32 3.39 7.96 7.84
C ARG A 32 2.28 8.99 7.62
N PRO A 33 2.17 9.99 8.50
CA PRO A 33 1.11 11.00 8.47
C PRO A 33 1.12 11.90 7.22
N GLU A 34 2.20 11.89 6.45
CA GLU A 34 2.34 12.61 5.20
C GLU A 34 1.55 11.97 4.04
N ILE A 35 1.18 10.70 4.14
CA ILE A 35 0.54 9.95 3.05
C ILE A 35 -0.94 10.32 2.89
N VAL A 36 -1.64 10.63 3.99
CA VAL A 36 -3.07 10.95 3.98
C VAL A 36 -3.33 12.23 4.76
N ARG A 37 -4.09 13.14 4.15
CA ARG A 37 -4.52 14.40 4.76
C ARG A 37 -6.03 14.46 4.71
N ALA A 38 -6.66 14.84 5.83
CA ALA A 38 -8.08 15.15 5.86
C ALA A 38 -8.29 16.65 5.73
N GLN A 39 -9.44 17.03 5.20
CA GLN A 39 -9.85 18.42 5.07
C GLN A 39 -11.28 18.57 5.59
N THR A 40 -11.53 19.63 6.36
CA THR A 40 -12.90 20.01 6.73
C THR A 40 -13.63 20.60 5.52
N ALA A 41 -14.97 20.69 5.58
CA ALA A 41 -15.75 21.33 4.53
C ALA A 41 -15.33 22.79 4.27
N ASP A 42 -14.87 23.49 5.31
CA ASP A 42 -14.33 24.85 5.24
C ASP A 42 -12.88 24.91 4.72
N GLY A 43 -12.31 23.80 4.23
CA GLY A 43 -11.00 23.76 3.63
C GLY A 43 -9.83 23.62 4.60
N THR A 44 -10.07 23.51 5.92
CA THR A 44 -9.00 23.37 6.90
C THR A 44 -8.40 21.97 6.85
N ALA A 45 -7.12 21.87 6.53
CA ALA A 45 -6.39 20.61 6.50
C ALA A 45 -5.97 20.17 7.91
N TYR A 46 -6.12 18.89 8.21
CA TYR A 46 -5.67 18.28 9.46
C TYR A 46 -5.15 16.86 9.25
N ARG A 47 -4.43 16.34 10.26
CA ARG A 47 -3.96 14.95 10.26
C ARG A 47 -5.12 14.03 10.63
N PRO A 48 -5.49 13.06 9.79
CA PRO A 48 -6.53 12.09 10.13
C PRO A 48 -6.05 11.09 11.18
N ASP A 49 -6.96 10.63 12.04
CA ASP A 49 -6.69 9.50 12.93
C ASP A 49 -6.86 8.14 12.23
N ALA A 50 -6.46 7.05 12.90
CA ALA A 50 -6.49 5.71 12.33
C ALA A 50 -7.90 5.23 11.93
N ALA A 51 -8.96 5.64 12.63
CA ALA A 51 -10.33 5.28 12.28
C ALA A 51 -10.78 6.01 11.01
N GLN A 52 -10.41 7.28 10.86
CA GLN A 52 -10.68 8.05 9.64
C GLN A 52 -9.91 7.49 8.44
N VAL A 53 -8.65 7.09 8.63
CA VAL A 53 -7.86 6.42 7.59
C VAL A 53 -8.48 5.07 7.20
N LEU A 54 -8.95 4.28 8.18
CA LEU A 54 -9.61 3.01 7.91
C LEU A 54 -10.91 3.19 7.11
N ALA A 55 -11.75 4.15 7.49
CA ALA A 55 -12.98 4.46 6.77
C ALA A 55 -12.68 4.91 5.32
N PHE A 56 -11.62 5.69 5.13
CA PHE A 56 -11.15 6.09 3.81
C PHE A 56 -10.67 4.89 2.96
N MET A 57 -9.91 3.97 3.56
CA MET A 57 -9.49 2.72 2.90
C MET A 57 -10.69 1.86 2.49
N GLN A 58 -11.71 1.73 3.36
CA GLN A 58 -12.92 0.97 3.06
C GLN A 58 -13.75 1.60 1.93
N ALA A 59 -13.78 2.93 1.87
CA ALA A 59 -14.47 3.66 0.79
C ALA A 59 -13.73 3.59 -0.56
N GLN A 60 -12.41 3.34 -0.56
CA GLN A 60 -11.57 3.43 -1.75
C GLN A 60 -10.68 2.18 -1.89
N ALA A 61 -11.22 1.11 -2.47
CA ALA A 61 -10.55 -0.19 -2.59
C ALA A 61 -9.17 -0.12 -3.29
N HIS A 62 -9.04 0.68 -4.36
CA HIS A 62 -7.77 0.85 -5.08
C HIS A 62 -6.70 1.52 -4.21
N LEU A 63 -7.09 2.53 -3.45
CA LEU A 63 -6.18 3.28 -2.60
C LEU A 63 -5.78 2.46 -1.36
N ALA A 64 -6.71 1.68 -0.80
CA ALA A 64 -6.40 0.70 0.23
C ALA A 64 -5.37 -0.33 -0.26
N GLN A 65 -5.46 -0.80 -1.51
CA GLN A 65 -4.47 -1.70 -2.08
C GLN A 65 -3.09 -1.05 -2.17
N MET A 66 -3.00 0.19 -2.65
CA MET A 66 -1.74 0.94 -2.67
C MET A 66 -1.16 1.10 -1.26
N LEU A 67 -1.97 1.47 -0.26
CA LEU A 67 -1.50 1.62 1.13
C LEU A 67 -0.99 0.30 1.73
N ARG A 68 -1.67 -0.82 1.46
CA ARG A 68 -1.20 -2.15 1.86
C ARG A 68 0.15 -2.49 1.24
N PHE A 69 0.38 -2.13 -0.02
CA PHE A 69 1.68 -2.32 -0.67
C PHE A 69 2.77 -1.46 -0.04
N GLN A 70 2.49 -0.19 0.24
CA GLN A 70 3.46 0.69 0.91
C GLN A 70 3.81 0.20 2.32
N TYR A 71 2.80 -0.24 3.08
CA TYR A 71 3.00 -0.90 4.37
C TYR A 71 3.88 -2.15 4.22
N ALA A 72 3.55 -3.04 3.28
CA ALA A 72 4.35 -4.23 3.04
C ALA A 72 5.80 -3.92 2.68
N ALA A 73 6.04 -2.88 1.87
CA ALA A 73 7.39 -2.45 1.50
C ALA A 73 8.16 -1.92 2.71
N ALA A 74 7.53 -1.08 3.53
CA ALA A 74 8.13 -0.52 4.74
C ALA A 74 8.47 -1.60 5.79
N HIS A 75 7.72 -2.70 5.81
CA HIS A 75 7.87 -3.79 6.76
C HIS A 75 8.61 -5.01 6.18
N GLY A 76 9.20 -4.91 4.98
CA GLY A 76 9.94 -6.01 4.36
C GLY A 76 9.09 -7.24 4.02
N LEU A 77 7.77 -7.07 3.89
CA LEU A 77 6.80 -8.12 3.57
C LEU A 77 6.65 -8.32 2.04
N VAL A 78 7.26 -7.45 1.24
CA VAL A 78 7.32 -7.59 -0.22
C VAL A 78 8.42 -8.59 -0.58
N PRO A 79 8.17 -9.60 -1.43
CA PRO A 79 9.20 -10.52 -1.89
C PRO A 79 10.40 -9.77 -2.49
N ALA A 80 11.63 -10.15 -2.16
CA ALA A 80 12.86 -9.46 -2.57
C ALA A 80 12.98 -9.21 -4.09
N HIS A 81 12.37 -10.06 -4.92
CA HIS A 81 12.35 -9.90 -6.38
C HIS A 81 11.32 -8.89 -6.91
N ALA A 82 10.35 -8.44 -6.11
CA ALA A 82 9.41 -7.38 -6.48
C ALA A 82 9.96 -5.96 -6.19
N GLY A 83 10.93 -5.83 -5.26
CA GLY A 83 11.60 -4.55 -4.99
C GLY A 83 12.38 -3.99 -6.19
N ALA A 84 12.92 -4.88 -7.03
CA ALA A 84 13.65 -4.50 -8.24
C ALA A 84 12.76 -3.83 -9.32
N VAL A 85 11.45 -4.10 -9.33
CA VAL A 85 10.51 -3.53 -10.31
C VAL A 85 10.08 -2.10 -9.90
N LEU A 86 10.07 -1.78 -8.61
CA LEU A 86 9.65 -0.48 -8.09
C LEU A 86 10.78 0.57 -8.09
N THR A 87 12.04 0.14 -8.17
CA THR A 87 13.20 1.05 -8.19
C THR A 87 13.60 1.46 -9.61
N ALA A 88 12.93 0.93 -10.63
CA ALA A 88 13.25 1.13 -12.04
C ALA A 88 12.23 2.01 -12.80
N ALA A 89 11.33 2.70 -12.10
CA ALA A 89 10.32 3.60 -12.69
C ALA A 89 10.49 5.04 -12.21
#